data_AF-A0A969UDM4-F1
#
_entry.id   AF-A0A969UDM4-F1
#
_cell.length_a   1.000
_cell.length_b   1.000
_cell.length_c   1.000
_cell.angle_alpha   90.00
_cell.angle_beta   90.00
_cell.angle_gamma   90.00
#
_symmetry.space_group_name_H-M   'P 1'
#
loop_
_entity.id
_entity.type
_entity.pdbx_description
1 polymer ?
#
loop_
_entity_poly.entity_id
_entity_poly.type
_entity_poly.pdbx_seq_one_letter_code
_entity_poly.pdbx_strand_id
1 'polypeptide(L)' 'MQQKPIFRRGNVVLVAFPNSNLTTAKTRPALVVQADNLETVNFMSFVLSLMDRNFKL' A
#
# COMPACT_ATOMS: atom_id res chain seq x y z
N MET A 1 6.10 19.05 -11.10
CA MET A 1 5.29 18.83 -9.88
C MET A 1 4.68 17.44 -9.99
N GLN A 2 5.11 16.47 -9.16
CA GLN A 2 4.46 15.15 -9.15
C GLN A 2 3.15 15.27 -8.39
N GLN A 3 2.02 15.09 -9.08
CA GLN A 3 0.71 15.04 -8.43
C GLN A 3 0.65 13.79 -7.56
N LYS A 4 0.37 13.96 -6.27
CA LYS A 4 0.14 12.83 -5.37
C LYS A 4 -1.16 12.14 -5.81
N PRO A 5 -1.13 10.86 -6.19
CA PRO A 5 -2.34 10.16 -6.58
C PRO A 5 -3.36 10.15 -5.43
N ILE A 6 -4.61 10.46 -5.74
CA ILE A 6 -5.72 10.41 -4.79
C ILE A 6 -6.18 8.96 -4.71
N PHE A 7 -5.98 8.33 -3.55
CA PHE A 7 -6.42 6.97 -3.28
C PHE A 7 -7.71 6.99 -2.46
N ARG A 8 -8.74 6.28 -2.92
CA ARG A 8 -10.02 6.15 -2.21
C ARG A 8 -10.17 4.78 -1.59
N ARG A 9 -10.99 4.69 -0.53
CA ARG A 9 -11.35 3.42 0.10
C ARG A 9 -11.84 2.42 -0.94
N GLY A 10 -11.34 1.19 -0.87
CA GLY A 10 -11.70 0.11 -1.79
C GLY A 10 -10.87 0.09 -3.08
N ASN A 11 -10.01 1.08 -3.34
CA ASN A 11 -9.06 0.98 -4.45
C ASN A 11 -8.00 -0.09 -4.16
N VAL A 12 -7.61 -0.83 -5.20
CA VAL A 12 -6.44 -1.71 -5.18
C VAL A 12 -5.29 -0.96 -5.84
N VAL A 13 -4.19 -0.82 -5.11
CA VAL A 13 -2.99 -0.11 -5.55
C VAL A 13 -1.79 -1.02 -5.50
N LEU A 14 -0.75 -0.68 -6.27
CA LEU A 14 0.53 -1.37 -6.24
C LEU A 14 1.48 -0.63 -5.31
N VAL A 15 2.05 -1.33 -4.31
CA VAL A 15 3.03 -0.77 -3.38
C VAL A 15 4.30 -1.62 -3.34
N ALA A 16 5.45 -0.98 -3.18
CA ALA A 16 6.68 -1.69 -2.89
C ALA A 16 6.58 -2.27 -1.47
N PHE A 17 6.57 -3.59 -1.36
CA PHE A 17 6.53 -4.30 -0.08
C PHE A 17 7.89 -4.98 0.16
N PRO A 18 8.56 -4.70 1.29
CA PRO A 18 9.88 -5.25 1.56
C PRO A 18 9.82 -6.78 1.66
N ASN A 19 10.85 -7.45 1.14
CA ASN A 19 11.11 -8.84 1.44
C ASN A 19 11.68 -8.94 2.87
N SER A 20 11.71 -10.15 3.44
CA SER A 20 12.15 -10.35 4.83
C SER A 20 13.60 -9.97 5.11
N ASN A 21 14.43 -9.84 4.07
CA ASN A 21 15.79 -9.31 4.22
C ASN A 21 15.85 -7.78 4.40
N LEU A 22 14.72 -7.07 4.28
CA LEU A 22 14.55 -5.61 4.40
C LEU A 22 15.41 -4.76 3.44
N THR A 23 16.23 -5.38 2.60
CA THR A 23 17.11 -4.72 1.63
C THR A 23 16.53 -4.74 0.22
N THR A 24 15.57 -5.60 -0.05
CA THR A 24 14.92 -5.77 -1.35
C THR A 24 13.41 -5.65 -1.20
N ALA A 25 12.72 -5.18 -2.25
CA ALA A 25 11.26 -5.06 -2.26
C ALA A 25 10.68 -5.63 -3.55
N LYS A 26 9.44 -6.14 -3.45
CA LYS A 26 8.62 -6.52 -4.61
C LYS A 26 7.33 -5.72 -4.59
N THR A 27 6.84 -5.33 -5.75
CA THR A 27 5.56 -4.65 -5.87
C THR A 27 4.42 -5.63 -5.59
N ARG A 28 3.50 -5.26 -4.69
CA ARG A 28 2.35 -6.09 -4.31
C ARG A 28 1.04 -5.31 -4.38
N PRO A 29 -0.08 -5.98 -4.75
CA PRO A 29 -1.40 -5.38 -4.69
C PRO A 29 -1.83 -5.19 -3.24
N ALA A 30 -2.55 -4.10 -3.02
CA ALA A 30 -2.77 -3.56 -1.71
C ALA A 30 -4.12 -2.85 -1.65
N LEU A 31 -4.95 -3.17 -0.66
CA LEU A 31 -6.28 -2.58 -0.52
C LEU A 31 -6.21 -1.31 0.33
N VAL A 32 -6.73 -0.22 -0.21
CA VAL A 32 -6.91 1.04 0.53
C VAL A 32 -8.12 0.89 1.45
N VAL A 33 -7.89 0.88 2.76
CA VAL A 33 -8.96 0.72 3.76
C VAL A 33 -9.26 2.00 4.55
N GLN A 34 -8.42 3.03 4.39
CA GLN A 34 -8.62 4.35 5.02
C GLN A 34 -9.93 4.98 4.55
N ALA A 35 -10.63 5.68 5.45
CA ALA A 35 -11.84 6.42 5.09
C ALA A 35 -11.51 7.60 4.16
N ASP A 36 -12.40 7.85 3.20
CA ASP A 36 -12.31 9.03 2.34
C ASP A 36 -12.43 10.29 3.22
N ASN A 37 -11.56 11.28 3.00
CA ASN A 37 -11.51 12.57 3.71
C ASN A 37 -10.96 12.56 5.17
N LEU A 38 -10.12 11.59 5.53
CA LEU A 38 -9.19 11.79 6.66
C LEU A 38 -8.10 12.80 6.25
N GLU A 39 -8.40 14.10 6.37
CA GLU A 39 -7.42 15.21 6.23
C GLU A 39 -6.42 15.25 7.39
N THR A 40 -5.96 14.09 7.86
CA THR A 40 -4.86 14.04 8.81
C THR A 40 -3.57 14.25 8.02
N VAL A 41 -3.05 15.47 8.11
CA VAL A 41 -1.87 16.04 7.43
C VAL A 41 -0.62 15.13 7.41
N ASN A 42 -0.56 14.03 8.17
CA ASN A 42 0.62 13.15 8.14
C ASN A 42 0.39 11.72 8.65
N PHE A 43 -0.82 11.15 8.52
CA PHE A 43 -0.99 9.74 8.85
C PHE A 43 -0.86 8.87 7.61
N MET A 44 0.19 8.04 7.66
CA MET A 44 0.45 6.90 6.80
C MET A 44 -0.85 6.19 6.44
N SER A 45 -1.19 6.17 5.16
CA SER A 45 -2.29 5.34 4.67
C SER A 45 -1.99 3.89 5.03
N PHE A 46 -2.85 3.27 5.84
CA PHE A 46 -2.73 1.85 6.13
C PHE A 46 -3.08 1.09 4.85
N VAL A 47 -2.05 0.48 4.26
CA VAL A 47 -2.17 -0.34 3.08
C VAL A 47 -2.09 -1.80 3.52
N LEU A 48 -3.19 -2.55 3.37
CA LEU A 48 -3.16 -3.99 3.61
C LEU A 48 -2.67 -4.68 2.34
N SER A 49 -1.48 -5.26 2.41
CA SER A 49 -0.91 -6.08 1.34
C SER A 49 -1.70 -7.38 1.21
N LEU A 50 -2.19 -7.69 0.01
CA LEU A 50 -2.78 -8.99 -0.29
C LEU A 50 -1.63 -9.97 -0.56
N MET A 51 -1.45 -10.94 0.34
CA MET A 51 -0.44 -11.99 0.20
C MET A 51 -1.08 -13.23 -0.42
N ASP A 52 -0.53 -13.71 -1.53
CA ASP A 52 -0.81 -15.06 -2.03
C ASP A 52 -0.30 -16.09 -1.01
N ARG A 53 -1.11 -17.10 -0.69
CA ARG A 53 -0.72 -18.19 0.22
C ARG A 53 0.51 -18.96 -0.24
N ASN A 54 0.90 -18.83 -1.51
CA ASN A 54 2.06 -19.50 -2.10
C ASN A 54 3.34 -18.63 -2.13
N PHE A 55 3.33 -17.43 -1.54
CA PHE A 55 4.50 -16.55 -1.54
C PHE A 55 5.65 -17.13 -0.71
N LYS A 56 6.68 -17.68 -1.38
CA LYS A 56 7.94 -18.11 -0.77
C LYS A 56 8.96 -16.96 -0.80
N LEU A 57 9.65 -16.77 0.34
CA LEU A 57 10.72 -15.77 0.54
C LEU A 57 12.00 -16.14 -0.19
#